data_AF-A0A426XUQ2-F1
#
_entry.id   AF-A0A426XUQ2-F1
#
_cell.length_a   1.000
_cell.length_b   1.000
_cell.length_c   1.000
_cell.angle_alpha   90.00
_cell.angle_beta   90.00
_cell.angle_gamma   90.00
#
_symmetry.space_group_name_H-M   'P 1'
#
loop_
_entity.id
_entity.type
_entity.pdbx_description
1 polymer ?
#
loop_
_entity_poly.entity_id
_entity_poly.type
_entity_poly.pdbx_seq_one_letter_code
_entity_poly.pdbx_strand_id
1 'polypeptide(L)'
;MYNLTSFPPDSEFWQLVAFCAGTGGSMLIIGSASGVAFMGMEKVDFFWYLRKVSGFAFAGYTAGIVAYLVVHNLSFSLPTSLAELPFLSGP
;
A
#
# COMPACT_ATOMS: atom_id res chain seq x y z
N MET A 1 17.43 -12.23 -5.01
CA MET A 1 17.02 -11.30 -3.93
C MET A 1 17.97 -10.11 -3.97
N TYR A 2 17.46 -8.88 -3.85
CA TYR A 2 18.31 -7.69 -3.76
C TYR A 2 19.25 -7.80 -2.55
N ASN A 3 20.48 -7.27 -2.68
CA ASN A 3 21.49 -7.37 -1.65
C ASN A 3 21.11 -6.49 -0.44
N LEU A 4 20.93 -7.10 0.73
CA LEU A 4 20.51 -6.44 1.98
C LEU A 4 21.52 -5.39 2.49
N THR A 5 22.74 -5.39 1.96
CA THR A 5 23.78 -4.40 2.27
C THR A 5 23.57 -3.08 1.52
N SER A 6 22.83 -3.09 0.40
CA SER A 6 22.50 -1.90 -0.40
C SER A 6 21.08 -1.40 -0.17
N PHE A 7 20.16 -2.28 0.25
CA PHE A 7 18.79 -1.94 0.63
C PHE A 7 18.47 -2.56 1.99
N PRO A 8 18.67 -1.85 3.12
CA PRO A 8 18.26 -2.33 4.43
C PRO A 8 16.75 -2.66 4.42
N PRO A 9 16.29 -3.59 5.26
CA PRO A 9 14.89 -4.05 5.28
C PRO A 9 13.88 -2.93 5.56
N ASP A 10 14.27 -1.89 6.31
CA ASP A 10 13.46 -0.69 6.57
C ASP A 10 13.60 0.40 5.48
N SER A 11 14.19 0.07 4.33
CA SER A 11 14.30 1.03 3.23
C SER A 11 12.94 1.26 2.55
N GLU A 12 12.74 2.49 2.10
CA GLU A 12 11.53 2.93 1.39
C GLU A 12 11.17 2.03 0.20
N PHE A 13 12.19 1.44 -0.44
CA PHE A 13 12.02 0.53 -1.56
C PHE A 13 11.16 -0.69 -1.19
N TRP A 14 11.43 -1.35 -0.07
CA TRP A 14 10.66 -2.53 0.35
C TRP A 14 9.27 -2.16 0.83
N GLN A 15 9.11 -1.00 1.45
CA GLN A 15 7.81 -0.50 1.89
C GLN A 15 6.90 -0.16 0.70
N LEU A 16 7.44 0.49 -0.33
CA LEU A 16 6.75 0.71 -1.61
C LEU A 16 6.43 -0.61 -2.32
N VAL A 17 7.36 -1.56 -2.36
CA VAL A 17 7.13 -2.88 -2.96
C VAL A 17 5.99 -3.62 -2.23
N ALA A 18 5.98 -3.58 -0.90
CA ALA A 18 4.91 -4.18 -0.10
C ALA A 18 3.55 -3.48 -0.34
N PHE A 19 3.54 -2.15 -0.43
CA PHE A 19 2.34 -1.38 -0.78
C PHE A 19 1.83 -1.76 -2.17
N CYS A 20 2.71 -1.82 -3.17
CA CYS A 20 2.37 -2.22 -4.54
C CYS A 20 1.86 -3.66 -4.61
N ALA A 21 2.47 -4.59 -3.90
CA ALA A 21 2.04 -5.98 -3.86
C ALA A 21 0.66 -6.14 -3.19
N GLY A 22 0.42 -5.44 -2.08
CA GLY A 22 -0.86 -5.50 -1.36
C GLY A 22 -2.00 -4.80 -2.09
N THR A 23 -1.78 -3.60 -2.63
CA THR A 23 -2.83 -2.80 -3.27
C THR A 23 -3.00 -3.12 -4.76
N GLY A 24 -1.93 -3.51 -5.45
CA GLY A 24 -1.94 -3.82 -6.88
C GLY A 24 -2.83 -5.03 -7.23
N GLY A 25 -2.94 -6.01 -6.33
CA GLY A 25 -3.87 -7.13 -6.49
C GLY A 25 -5.35 -6.71 -6.53
N SER A 26 -5.69 -5.56 -5.97
CA SER A 26 -7.07 -5.06 -5.94
C SER A 26 -7.47 -4.25 -7.18
N MET A 27 -6.54 -3.97 -8.10
CA MET A 27 -6.87 -3.28 -9.36
C MET A 27 -7.75 -4.13 -10.27
N LEU A 28 -7.62 -5.45 -10.17
CA LEU A 28 -8.44 -6.40 -10.89
C LEU A 28 -9.27 -7.19 -9.90
N ILE A 29 -10.54 -7.40 -10.19
CA ILE A 29 -11.43 -8.24 -9.37
C ILE A 29 -10.91 -9.67 -9.16
N ILE A 30 -10.01 -10.16 -10.02
CA ILE A 30 -9.38 -11.48 -9.86
C ILE A 30 -8.05 -11.46 -9.09
N GLY A 31 -7.48 -10.29 -8.83
CA GLY A 31 -6.13 -10.18 -8.26
C GLY A 31 -6.10 -10.33 -6.74
N SER A 32 -7.25 -10.56 -6.10
CA SER A 32 -7.37 -10.80 -4.66
C SER A 32 -8.51 -11.78 -4.36
N ALA A 33 -8.35 -12.56 -3.28
CA ALA A 33 -9.37 -13.49 -2.81
C ALA A 33 -10.71 -12.81 -2.50
N SER A 34 -10.69 -11.56 -2.01
CA SER A 34 -11.90 -10.78 -1.74
C SER A 34 -12.66 -10.43 -3.02
N GLY A 35 -11.95 -10.16 -4.12
CA GLY A 35 -12.56 -9.85 -5.41
C GLY A 35 -13.21 -11.08 -6.06
N VAL A 36 -12.57 -12.25 -5.97
CA VAL A 36 -13.14 -13.51 -6.47
C VAL A 36 -14.38 -13.91 -5.67
N ALA A 37 -14.37 -13.72 -4.35
CA ALA A 37 -15.54 -13.96 -3.50
C ALA A 37 -16.71 -13.02 -3.87
N PHE A 38 -16.42 -11.74 -4.08
CA PHE A 38 -17.42 -10.75 -4.53
C PHE A 38 -18.03 -11.12 -5.89
N MET A 39 -17.20 -11.60 -6.82
CA MET A 39 -17.63 -12.12 -8.11
C MET A 39 -18.65 -13.25 -7.98
N GLY A 40 -18.43 -14.17 -7.04
CA GLY A 40 -19.32 -15.30 -6.76
C GLY A 40 -20.64 -14.90 -6.09
N MET A 41 -20.61 -13.90 -5.20
CA MET A 41 -21.80 -13.43 -4.48
C MET A 41 -22.71 -12.58 -5.38
N GLU A 42 -22.13 -11.62 -6.10
CA GLU A 42 -22.86 -10.59 -6.82
C GLU A 42 -23.01 -10.91 -8.32
N LYS A 43 -22.45 -12.05 -8.78
CA LYS A 43 -22.44 -12.53 -10.18
C LYS A 43 -21.96 -11.47 -11.19
N VAL A 44 -20.95 -10.69 -10.81
CA VAL A 44 -20.41 -9.62 -11.63
C VAL A 44 -19.31 -10.15 -12.56
N ASP A 45 -19.36 -9.77 -13.83
CA ASP A 45 -18.34 -10.15 -14.80
C ASP A 45 -17.02 -9.37 -14.61
N PHE A 46 -15.91 -10.03 -14.96
CA PHE A 46 -14.56 -9.43 -14.96
C PHE A 46 -14.52 -8.16 -15.81
N PHE A 47 -15.12 -8.24 -17.00
CA PHE A 47 -15.16 -7.14 -17.95
C PHE A 47 -15.97 -5.95 -17.43
N TRP A 48 -17.03 -6.19 -16.67
CA TRP A 48 -17.82 -5.13 -16.05
C TRP A 48 -17.00 -4.39 -15.00
N TYR A 49 -16.29 -5.11 -14.14
CA TYR A 49 -15.41 -4.53 -13.13
C TYR A 49 -14.27 -3.75 -13.78
N LEU A 50 -13.62 -4.33 -14.80
CA LEU A 50 -12.58 -3.66 -15.55
C LEU A 50 -13.04 -2.32 -16.15
N ARG A 51 -14.23 -2.27 -16.72
CA ARG A 51 -14.72 -1.05 -17.41
C ARG A 51 -15.24 0.01 -16.45
N LYS A 52 -15.80 -0.39 -15.30
CA LYS A 52 -16.55 0.52 -14.43
C LYS A 52 -15.87 0.81 -13.09
N VAL A 53 -15.05 -0.12 -12.58
CA VAL A 53 -14.43 -0.03 -11.25
C VAL A 53 -12.91 0.16 -11.32
N SER A 54 -12.24 -0.41 -12.34
CA SER A 54 -10.78 -0.30 -12.51
C SER A 54 -10.26 1.15 -12.47
N GLY A 55 -11.01 2.10 -13.04
CA GLY A 55 -10.64 3.52 -12.97
C GLY A 55 -10.59 4.08 -11.55
N PHE A 56 -11.54 3.71 -10.69
CA PHE A 56 -11.55 4.09 -9.28
C PHE A 56 -10.48 3.35 -8.48
N ALA A 57 -10.27 2.07 -8.78
CA ALA A 57 -9.19 1.28 -8.16
C ALA A 57 -7.81 1.86 -8.50
N PHE A 58 -7.61 2.29 -9.75
CA PHE A 58 -6.41 2.97 -10.20
C PHE A 58 -6.24 4.33 -9.51
N ALA A 59 -7.30 5.13 -9.42
CA ALA A 59 -7.26 6.40 -8.71
C ALA A 59 -6.88 6.22 -7.23
N GLY A 60 -7.41 5.20 -6.56
CA GLY A 60 -7.05 4.85 -5.18
C GLY A 60 -5.59 4.42 -5.04
N TYR A 61 -5.08 3.63 -5.99
CA TYR A 61 -3.66 3.25 -6.03
C TYR A 61 -2.75 4.46 -6.21
N THR A 62 -3.06 5.34 -7.16
CA THR A 62 -2.31 6.59 -7.36
C THR A 62 -2.38 7.49 -6.14
N ALA A 63 -3.56 7.62 -5.51
CA ALA A 63 -3.72 8.39 -4.28
C ALA A 63 -2.86 7.83 -3.13
N GLY A 64 -2.75 6.49 -3.01
CA GLY A 64 -1.88 5.86 -2.01
C GLY A 64 -0.39 6.09 -2.26
N ILE A 65 0.06 6.07 -3.52
CA ILE A 65 1.43 6.46 -3.88
C ILE A 65 1.69 7.94 -3.55
N VAL A 66 0.76 8.82 -3.90
CA VAL A 66 0.86 10.26 -3.59
C VAL A 66 0.89 10.47 -2.07
N ALA A 67 0.03 9.79 -1.32
CA ALA A 67 0.03 9.86 0.14
C ALA A 67 1.35 9.34 0.74
N TYR A 68 1.89 8.24 0.21
CA TYR A 68 3.20 7.72 0.62
C TYR A 68 4.31 8.75 0.39
N LEU A 69 4.35 9.38 -0.78
CA LEU A 69 5.31 10.44 -1.09
C LEU A 69 5.12 11.66 -0.17
N VAL A 70 3.89 12.10 0.05
CA VAL A 70 3.57 13.23 0.93
C VAL A 70 4.00 12.94 2.36
N VAL A 71 3.68 11.76 2.91
CA VAL A 71 4.08 11.34 4.25
C VAL A 71 5.59 11.23 4.35
N HIS A 72 6.29 10.70 3.34
CA HIS A 72 7.75 10.65 3.38
C HIS A 72 8.38 12.05 3.39
N ASN A 73 7.85 12.98 2.58
CA ASN A 73 8.29 14.38 2.59
C ASN A 73 7.93 15.09 3.92
N LEU A 74 6.81 14.72 4.56
CA LEU A 74 6.37 15.27 5.86
C LEU A 74 7.06 14.64 7.07
N SER A 75 7.49 13.37 7.01
CA SER A 75 8.26 12.69 8.06
C SER A 75 9.65 13.29 8.25
N PHE A 76 10.15 14.05 7.27
CA PHE A 76 11.31 14.93 7.47
C PHE A 76 11.01 16.12 8.40
N SER A 77 9.74 16.50 8.58
CA SER A 77 9.30 17.64 9.40
C SER A 77 8.56 17.26 10.69
N LEU A 78 8.20 16.00 10.92
CA LEU A 78 7.66 15.57 12.20
C LEU A 78 8.85 15.21 13.11
N PRO A 79 9.18 16.06 14.10
CA PRO A 79 10.33 15.82 14.93
C PRO A 79 10.11 14.50 15.66
N THR A 80 11.09 13.63 15.56
CA THR A 80 11.34 12.46 16.42
C THR A 80 11.30 12.79 17.93
N SER A 81 11.09 14.06 18.31
CA SER A 81 10.87 14.58 19.65
C SER A 81 9.71 13.95 20.42
N LEU A 82 8.74 13.26 19.79
CA LEU A 82 7.71 12.49 20.52
C LEU A 82 8.06 11.01 20.72
N ALA A 83 9.02 10.47 19.96
CA ALA A 83 9.53 9.11 20.17
C ALA A 83 10.59 9.05 21.29
N GLU A 84 11.15 10.20 21.69
CA GLU A 84 12.06 10.35 22.83
C GLU A 84 11.33 10.64 24.16
N LEU A 85 10.02 10.42 24.27
CA LEU A 85 9.39 10.42 25.59
C LEU A 85 9.89 9.20 26.39
N PRO A 86 10.62 9.40 27.50
CA PRO A 86 11.27 8.35 28.30
C PRO A 86 10.27 7.46 29.08
N PHE A 87 9.01 7.37 28.63
CA PHE A 87 7.92 6.67 29.32
C PHE A 87 7.81 5.18 28.96
N LEU A 88 8.68 4.67 28.08
CA LEU A 88 8.84 3.23 27.82
C LEU A 88 10.27 2.73 28.12
N SER A 89 11.07 3.52 28.83
CA SER A 89 12.30 3.04 29.50
C SER A 89 12.03 2.92 31.00
N GLY A 90 11.38 1.83 31.39
CA GLY A 90 11.28 1.33 32.76
C GLY A 90 11.69 -0.15 32.76
N PRO A 91 12.24 -0.63 33.89
CA PRO A 91 13.48 -1.42 34.01
C PRO A 91 13.51 -2.80 33.34
#